data_AF-A0A9E4N201-F1
#
_entry.id   AF-A0A9E4N201-F1
#
_cell.length_a   1.000
_cell.length_b   1.000
_cell.length_c   1.000
_cell.angle_alpha   90.00
_cell.angle_beta   90.00
_cell.angle_gamma   90.00
#
_symmetry.space_group_name_H-M   'P 1'
#
loop_
_entity.id
_entity.type
_entity.pdbx_description
1 polymer ?
#
loop_
_entity_poly.entity_id
_entity_poly.type
_entity_poly.pdbx_seq_one_letter_code
_entity_poly.pdbx_strand_id
1 'polypeptide(L)'
;MAEIDYKFNEDKYIAELKEYIDKTYGQHYAQDDGIQTLEFIKSMGDYSGFCKGNAIKYLSRYGKKEGKNRKDLIKTLHYVLLLLDEE
;
A
#
# COMPACT_ATOMS: atom_id res chain seq x y z
N MET A 1 -20.97 16.44 -8.72
CA MET A 1 -20.73 16.38 -7.26
C MET A 1 -20.04 17.67 -6.86
N ALA A 2 -20.32 18.22 -5.68
CA ALA A 2 -19.57 19.39 -5.20
C ALA A 2 -18.11 19.00 -4.94
N GLU A 3 -17.18 19.87 -5.33
CA GLU A 3 -15.76 19.70 -5.06
C GLU A 3 -15.53 19.86 -3.54
N ILE A 4 -14.86 18.88 -2.92
CA ILE A 4 -14.56 18.91 -1.49
C ILE A 4 -13.22 19.64 -1.32
N ASP A 5 -13.21 20.71 -0.52
CA ASP A 5 -11.98 21.40 -0.14
C ASP A 5 -11.31 20.70 1.06
N TYR A 6 -10.23 19.97 0.78
CA TYR A 6 -9.54 19.13 1.73
C TYR A 6 -8.57 19.94 2.61
N LYS A 7 -8.93 20.12 3.89
CA LYS A 7 -8.14 20.89 4.86
C LYS A 7 -6.72 20.37 5.07
N PHE A 8 -6.50 19.06 4.94
CA PHE A 8 -5.20 18.44 5.22
C PHE A 8 -4.47 17.96 3.95
N ASN A 9 -4.93 18.38 2.77
CA ASN A 9 -4.42 17.97 1.46
C ASN A 9 -4.55 16.46 1.20
N GLU A 10 -5.61 15.83 1.70
CA GLU A 10 -5.85 14.40 1.52
C GLU A 10 -5.94 14.02 0.03
N ASP A 11 -6.50 14.90 -0.80
CA ASP A 11 -6.52 14.80 -2.25
C ASP A 11 -5.12 14.54 -2.84
N LYS A 12 -4.12 15.31 -2.40
CA LYS A 12 -2.73 15.17 -2.89
C LYS A 12 -2.12 13.85 -2.47
N TYR A 13 -2.39 13.39 -1.24
CA TYR A 13 -1.83 12.14 -0.73
C TYR A 13 -2.51 10.90 -1.33
N ILE A 14 -3.82 10.99 -1.63
CA ILE A 14 -4.54 9.95 -2.36
C ILE A 14 -4.00 9.87 -3.79
N ALA A 15 -3.76 11.01 -4.46
CA ALA A 15 -3.15 11.03 -5.79
C ALA A 15 -1.74 10.40 -5.78
N GLU A 16 -0.90 10.71 -4.79
CA GLU A 16 0.42 10.10 -4.63
C GLU A 16 0.34 8.59 -4.37
N LEU A 17 -0.58 8.15 -3.50
CA LEU A 17 -0.82 6.72 -3.24
C LEU A 17 -1.23 6.01 -4.54
N LYS A 18 -2.13 6.62 -5.33
CA LYS A 18 -2.54 6.07 -6.62
C LYS A 18 -1.36 5.95 -7.58
N GLU A 19 -0.56 7.00 -7.74
CA GLU A 19 0.62 6.98 -8.61
C GLU A 19 1.62 5.90 -8.17
N TYR A 20 1.79 5.72 -6.86
CA TYR A 20 2.61 4.64 -6.32
C TYR A 20 2.05 3.26 -6.69
N ILE A 21 0.75 3.04 -6.52
CA ILE A 21 0.08 1.78 -6.88
C ILE A 21 0.25 1.51 -8.38
N ASP A 22 -0.04 2.49 -9.24
CA ASP A 22 0.11 2.38 -10.69
C ASP A 22 1.54 1.94 -11.05
N LYS A 23 2.56 2.51 -10.39
CA LYS A 23 3.96 2.09 -10.55
C LYS A 23 4.23 0.68 -10.06
N THR A 24 3.56 0.23 -8.98
CA THR A 24 3.70 -1.17 -8.55
C THR A 24 3.21 -2.11 -9.64
N TYR A 25 2.13 -1.79 -10.35
CA TYR A 25 1.69 -2.59 -11.50
C TYR A 25 2.74 -2.63 -12.63
N GLY A 26 3.41 -1.50 -12.91
CA GLY A 26 4.48 -1.47 -13.91
C GLY A 26 5.80 -2.15 -13.51
N GLN A 27 6.08 -2.34 -12.22
CA GLN A 27 7.35 -2.92 -11.73
C GLN A 27 7.21 -4.33 -11.17
N HIS A 28 6.16 -4.57 -10.38
CA HIS A 28 5.89 -5.84 -9.71
C HIS A 28 4.88 -6.70 -10.48
N TYR A 29 3.94 -6.10 -11.23
CA TYR A 29 2.90 -6.84 -11.97
C TYR A 29 3.19 -6.93 -13.48
N ALA A 30 4.28 -6.33 -13.96
CA ALA A 30 4.71 -6.41 -15.36
C ALA A 30 5.48 -7.69 -15.69
N GLN A 31 5.77 -8.52 -14.67
CA GLN A 31 6.18 -9.91 -14.85
C GLN A 31 5.00 -10.78 -14.41
N ASP A 32 4.69 -11.83 -15.18
CA ASP A 32 3.52 -12.72 -15.00
C ASP A 32 3.35 -13.33 -13.59
N ASP A 33 4.34 -13.15 -12.69
CA ASP A 33 4.48 -13.81 -11.39
C ASP A 33 4.11 -12.94 -10.16
N GLY A 34 3.94 -11.62 -10.32
CA GLY A 34 3.67 -10.71 -9.20
C GLY A 34 2.26 -10.84 -8.63
N ILE A 35 1.27 -10.95 -9.52
CA ILE A 35 -0.12 -11.30 -9.19
C ILE A 35 -0.15 -12.67 -8.52
N GLN A 36 0.59 -13.64 -9.08
CA GLN A 36 0.66 -14.99 -8.56
C GLN A 36 1.12 -15.02 -7.09
N THR A 37 2.04 -14.14 -6.67
CA THR A 37 2.53 -14.15 -5.28
C THR A 37 1.45 -13.76 -4.27
N LEU A 38 0.71 -12.65 -4.51
CA LEU A 38 -0.36 -12.22 -3.61
C LEU A 38 -1.56 -13.17 -3.67
N GLU A 39 -1.92 -13.64 -4.87
CA GLU A 39 -2.97 -14.65 -5.05
C GLU A 39 -2.62 -15.97 -4.38
N PHE A 40 -1.35 -16.39 -4.44
CA PHE A 40 -0.87 -17.59 -3.75
C PHE A 40 -0.95 -17.44 -2.24
N ILE A 41 -0.52 -16.30 -1.67
CA ILE A 41 -0.67 -16.01 -0.24
C ILE A 41 -2.16 -15.99 0.16
N LYS A 42 -3.04 -15.44 -0.70
CA LYS A 42 -4.49 -15.47 -0.49
C LYS A 42 -5.04 -16.89 -0.50
N SER A 43 -4.58 -17.74 -1.43
CA SER A 43 -4.95 -19.16 -1.49
C SER A 43 -4.53 -19.96 -0.25
N MET A 44 -3.48 -19.53 0.45
CA MET A 44 -3.02 -20.13 1.71
C MET A 44 -3.78 -19.66 2.95
N GLY A 45 -4.66 -18.66 2.83
CA GLY A 45 -5.39 -18.06 3.96
C GLY A 45 -4.56 -17.07 4.79
N ASP A 46 -3.35 -16.74 4.37
CA ASP A 46 -2.41 -15.88 5.11
C ASP A 46 -2.47 -14.40 4.69
N TYR A 47 -3.40 -14.03 3.79
CA TYR A 47 -3.50 -12.69 3.21
C TYR A 47 -3.63 -11.57 4.25
N SER A 48 -4.57 -11.72 5.21
CA SER A 48 -4.74 -10.77 6.32
C SER A 48 -3.45 -10.57 7.10
N GLY A 49 -2.81 -11.67 7.47
CA GLY A 49 -1.60 -11.68 8.28
C GLY A 49 -0.44 -11.02 7.56
N PHE A 50 -0.29 -11.32 6.27
CA PHE A 50 0.72 -10.71 5.40
C PHE A 50 0.53 -9.20 5.28
N CYS A 51 -0.68 -8.74 4.95
CA CYS A 51 -0.96 -7.31 4.78
C CYS A 51 -0.80 -6.54 6.10
N LYS A 52 -1.37 -7.04 7.20
CA LYS A 52 -1.25 -6.43 8.54
C LYS A 52 0.22 -6.37 8.98
N GLY A 53 0.96 -7.46 8.84
CA GLY A 53 2.37 -7.53 9.21
C GLY A 53 3.21 -6.52 8.43
N ASN A 54 2.97 -6.37 7.12
CA ASN A 54 3.67 -5.39 6.31
C ASN A 54 3.31 -3.94 6.67
N ALA A 55 2.03 -3.64 6.90
CA ALA A 55 1.60 -2.32 7.37
C ALA A 55 2.30 -1.94 8.68
N ILE A 56 2.29 -2.84 9.68
CA ILE A 56 2.96 -2.64 10.98
C ILE A 56 4.48 -2.47 10.79
N LYS A 57 5.10 -3.28 9.94
CA LYS A 57 6.54 -3.21 9.65
C LYS A 57 6.94 -1.83 9.10
N TYR A 58 6.22 -1.31 8.11
CA TYR A 58 6.55 -0.01 7.52
C TYR A 58 6.24 1.14 8.48
N LEU A 59 5.11 1.08 9.20
CA LEU A 59 4.80 2.06 10.23
C LEU A 59 5.86 2.09 11.34
N SER A 60 6.34 0.93 11.78
CA SER A 60 7.39 0.81 12.81
C SER A 60 8.76 1.31 12.36
N ARG A 61 9.02 1.37 11.05
CA ARG A 61 10.25 1.90 10.46
C ARG A 61 10.26 3.41 10.37
N TYR A 62 9.10 4.04 10.22
CA TYR A 62 8.99 5.49 10.11
C TYR A 62 9.55 6.17 11.37
N GLY A 63 10.50 7.09 11.18
CA GLY A 63 11.23 7.75 12.25
C GLY A 63 12.46 6.98 12.76
N LYS A 64 12.67 5.72 12.33
CA LYS A 64 13.84 4.91 12.71
C LYS A 64 14.77 4.67 11.54
N LYS A 65 14.26 4.16 10.43
CA LYS A 65 15.04 3.86 9.23
C LYS A 65 14.99 5.06 8.28
N GLU A 66 16.15 5.65 8.00
CA GLU A 66 16.28 6.84 7.15
C GLU A 66 15.44 8.05 7.65
N GLY A 67 15.23 8.11 8.97
CA GLY A 67 14.43 9.16 9.60
C GLY A 67 12.95 9.07 9.20
N LYS A 68 12.35 10.19 8.79
CA LYS A 68 10.94 10.28 8.41
C LYS A 68 10.73 9.90 6.95
N ASN A 69 11.08 8.67 6.59
CA ASN A 69 10.97 8.21 5.20
C ASN A 69 9.50 8.15 4.75
N ARG A 70 9.10 9.06 3.85
CA ARG A 70 7.73 9.15 3.29
C ARG A 70 7.28 7.84 2.61
N LYS A 71 8.21 7.08 2.03
CA LYS A 71 7.90 5.81 1.37
C LYS A 71 7.35 4.77 2.34
N ASP A 72 7.74 4.82 3.62
CA ASP A 72 7.21 3.91 4.63
C ASP A 72 5.73 4.21 4.91
N LEU A 73 5.31 5.48 4.89
CA LEU A 73 3.90 5.86 5.05
C LEU A 73 3.05 5.44 3.84
N ILE A 74 3.53 5.71 2.62
CA ILE A 74 2.82 5.30 1.39
C ILE A 74 2.68 3.78 1.31
N LYS A 75 3.72 3.03 1.67
CA LYS A 75 3.64 1.56 1.73
C LYS A 75 2.65 1.09 2.80
N THR A 76 2.64 1.74 3.96
CA THR A 76 1.65 1.43 5.01
C THR A 76 0.22 1.60 4.49
N LEU A 77 -0.07 2.73 3.83
CA LEU A 77 -1.37 2.97 3.20
C LEU A 77 -1.72 1.93 2.14
N HIS A 78 -0.76 1.56 1.29
CA HIS A 78 -0.98 0.53 0.26
C HIS A 78 -1.35 -0.82 0.86
N TYR A 79 -0.64 -1.30 1.90
CA TYR A 79 -0.99 -2.58 2.54
C TYR A 79 -2.32 -2.55 3.28
N VAL A 80 -2.72 -1.39 3.82
CA VAL A 80 -4.07 -1.19 4.38
C VAL A 80 -5.12 -1.22 3.27
N LEU A 81 -4.84 -0.63 2.11
CA LEU A 81 -5.74 -0.67 0.95
C LEU A 81 -5.90 -2.11 0.41
N LEU A 82 -4.82 -2.87 0.30
CA LEU A 82 -4.85 -4.28 -0.10
C LEU A 82 -5.69 -5.12 0.86
N LEU A 83 -5.69 -4.81 2.15
CA LEU A 83 -6.53 -5.51 3.14
C LEU A 83 -8.03 -5.28 2.91
N LEU A 84 -8.45 -4.22 2.20
CA LEU A 84 -9.86 -4.05 1.81
C LEU A 84 -10.28 -5.04 0.72
N ASP A 85 -9.35 -5.59 -0.06
CA ASP A 85 -9.59 -6.65 -1.05
C ASP A 85 -9.77 -8.04 -0.40
N GLU A 86 -9.73 -8.12 0.94
CA GLU A 86 -9.98 -9.36 1.66
C GLU A 86 -11.45 -9.84 1.57
N GLU A 87 -12.39 -8.98 1.15
CA GLU A 87 -13.83 -9.30 0.99
C GLU A 87 -14.18 -10.16 -0.23
#